data_AF-A0A3D8YGF0-F1
#
_entry.id   AF-A0A3D8YGF0-F1
#
_cell.length_a   1.000
_cell.length_b   1.000
_cell.length_c   1.000
_cell.angle_alpha   90.00
_cell.angle_beta   90.00
_cell.angle_gamma   90.00
#
_symmetry.space_group_name_H-M   'P 1'
#
loop_
_entity.id
_entity.type
_entity.pdbx_description
1 polymer ?
#
loop_
_entity_poly.entity_id
_entity_poly.type
_entity_poly.pdbx_seq_one_letter_code
_entity_poly.pdbx_strand_id
1 'polypeptide(L)'
;MPERVSTSRVNSIDIIRGAIMIVMALDHVREYFYITALSADPTDPATTTPILFFTRWITHYCAPSFLLLSGISAYLSGRKKTLSESSSFLAKRGLWLIFVELVIITFALTFDITYKFFILQVIWAVGMSMLVLSVLIRIVPTRVILYIGLILIFGHNLLGLVKLPENSVPDIVLNVFFTAAGKFYPIYANHGVLVLYVILPWTGLMLVGYGLGSLYDKEADPAQRKRMLLILGSVATALFVILRLINGYGDQAPWSSQSASWRTFLSFLNVSKYPPSLMYCLMTQGPVLLLLAVTEQVDNRISRFLSVYGKVPFFYYIIHFYLIHGLCALAVLASGYTWRQATNPEMFFQFRPDNFGFSLEYVYLIWIGIIILLYMPCRWFGKYKTKRKKKWWLSYL
;
A
#
# COMPACT_ATOMS: atom_id res chain seq x y z
N MET A 1 -2.88 -0.80 45.60
CA MET A 1 -2.86 0.16 44.47
C MET A 1 -3.40 -0.56 43.25
N PRO A 2 -4.45 -0.08 42.57
CA PRO A 2 -4.88 -0.73 41.33
C PRO A 2 -3.81 -0.48 40.27
N GLU A 3 -3.21 -1.57 39.79
CA GLU A 3 -2.32 -1.54 38.63
C GLU A 3 -3.03 -0.81 37.50
N ARG A 4 -2.44 0.30 37.04
CA ARG A 4 -2.84 0.92 35.79
C ARG A 4 -2.54 -0.08 34.68
N VAL A 5 -3.53 -0.87 34.28
CA VAL A 5 -3.49 -1.68 33.07
C VAL A 5 -3.24 -0.73 31.91
N SER A 6 -1.98 -0.59 31.53
CA SER A 6 -1.59 0.17 30.36
C SER A 6 -2.29 -0.49 29.18
N THR A 7 -3.11 0.25 28.44
CA THR A 7 -3.70 -0.29 27.20
C THR A 7 -2.53 -0.59 26.26
N SER A 8 -2.11 -1.85 26.21
CA SER A 8 -0.91 -2.24 25.49
C SER A 8 -1.13 -1.99 24.00
N ARG A 9 -0.20 -1.29 23.38
CA ARG A 9 -0.18 -1.09 21.94
C ARG A 9 0.12 -2.45 21.32
N VAL A 10 -0.70 -2.89 20.37
CA VAL A 10 -0.55 -4.21 19.73
C VAL A 10 0.76 -4.21 18.93
N ASN A 11 1.79 -4.88 19.46
CA ASN A 11 3.15 -4.81 18.92
C ASN A 11 3.25 -5.43 17.52
N SER A 12 2.54 -6.54 17.24
CA SER A 12 2.54 -7.20 15.93
C SER A 12 2.11 -6.27 14.79
N ILE A 13 1.15 -5.38 15.02
CA ILE A 13 0.72 -4.39 14.02
C ILE A 13 1.86 -3.43 13.67
N ASP A 14 2.59 -2.93 14.66
CA ASP A 14 3.73 -2.04 14.41
C ASP A 14 4.91 -2.81 13.77
N ILE A 15 5.17 -4.06 14.17
CA ILE A 15 6.23 -4.89 13.58
C ILE A 15 5.98 -5.07 12.08
N ILE A 16 4.78 -5.53 11.71
CA ILE A 16 4.42 -5.83 10.32
C ILE A 16 4.35 -4.56 9.49
N ARG A 17 3.79 -3.46 10.02
CA ARG A 17 3.88 -2.15 9.37
C ARG A 17 5.32 -1.76 9.09
N GLY A 18 6.20 -1.95 10.07
CA GLY A 18 7.61 -1.65 9.93
C GLY A 18 8.30 -2.42 8.83
N ALA A 19 8.08 -3.74 8.78
CA ALA A 19 8.57 -4.59 7.70
C ALA A 19 8.07 -4.12 6.33
N ILE A 20 6.77 -3.83 6.22
CA ILE A 20 6.15 -3.30 5.01
C ILE A 20 6.76 -1.96 4.59
N MET A 21 7.00 -1.04 5.53
CA MET A 21 7.63 0.25 5.22
C MET A 21 9.03 0.06 4.62
N ILE A 22 9.84 -0.81 5.20
CA ILE A 22 11.19 -1.11 4.72
C ILE A 22 11.14 -1.74 3.32
N VAL A 23 10.27 -2.72 3.11
CA VAL A 23 10.12 -3.40 1.81
C VAL A 23 9.53 -2.48 0.75
N MET A 24 8.57 -1.62 1.08
CA MET A 24 8.02 -0.64 0.14
C MET A 24 9.08 0.30 -0.42
N ALA A 25 10.01 0.77 0.42
CA ALA A 25 11.09 1.62 -0.03
C ALA A 25 11.99 0.95 -1.08
N LEU A 26 12.09 -0.39 -1.08
CA LEU A 26 12.80 -1.12 -2.14
C LEU A 26 12.13 -0.95 -3.50
N ASP A 27 10.79 -0.94 -3.56
CA ASP A 27 10.05 -0.71 -4.82
C ASP A 27 10.38 0.66 -5.39
N HIS A 28 10.34 1.69 -4.55
CA HIS A 28 10.58 3.07 -4.95
C HIS A 28 12.04 3.33 -5.28
N VAL A 29 12.99 2.77 -4.52
CA VAL A 29 14.41 2.85 -4.90
C VAL A 29 14.64 2.17 -6.25
N ARG A 30 14.02 1.01 -6.52
CA ARG A 30 14.10 0.38 -7.84
C ARG A 30 13.51 1.28 -8.93
N GLU A 31 12.34 1.89 -8.71
CA GLU A 31 11.71 2.78 -9.69
C GLU A 31 12.62 3.96 -10.09
N TYR A 32 13.29 4.58 -9.12
CA TYR A 32 14.17 5.73 -9.38
C TYR A 32 15.59 5.36 -9.81
N PHE A 33 16.12 4.20 -9.39
CA PHE A 33 17.54 3.89 -9.57
C PHE A 33 17.82 2.68 -10.45
N TYR A 34 16.86 1.84 -10.80
CA TYR A 34 17.11 0.67 -11.64
C TYR A 34 17.09 1.04 -13.13
N ILE A 35 18.08 0.58 -13.89
CA ILE A 35 18.31 1.01 -15.27
C ILE A 35 17.13 0.80 -16.23
N THR A 36 16.33 -0.27 -16.06
CA THR A 36 15.16 -0.52 -16.92
C THR A 36 13.83 -0.20 -16.25
N ALA A 37 13.82 0.60 -15.17
CA ALA A 37 12.62 0.83 -14.36
C ALA A 37 11.43 1.42 -15.14
N LEU A 38 11.69 2.24 -16.16
CA LEU A 38 10.65 2.88 -16.98
C LEU A 38 10.42 2.18 -18.33
N SER A 39 11.29 1.24 -18.71
CA SER A 39 11.28 0.62 -20.05
C SER A 39 10.91 -0.86 -20.06
N ALA A 40 10.88 -1.53 -18.90
CA ALA A 40 10.53 -2.95 -18.81
C ALA A 40 9.67 -3.25 -17.58
N ASP A 41 8.73 -4.20 -17.73
CA ASP A 41 7.97 -4.74 -16.60
C ASP A 41 8.85 -5.72 -15.81
N PRO A 42 9.21 -5.43 -14.54
CA PRO A 42 10.05 -6.31 -13.72
C PRO A 42 9.37 -7.65 -13.37
N THR A 43 8.08 -7.81 -13.62
CA THR A 43 7.31 -9.03 -13.35
C THR A 43 6.96 -9.85 -14.58
N ASP A 44 7.31 -9.39 -15.79
CA ASP A 44 7.07 -10.14 -17.02
C ASP A 44 7.90 -11.45 -17.07
N PRO A 45 7.28 -12.64 -17.02
CA PRO A 45 8.01 -13.92 -17.06
C PRO A 45 8.84 -14.14 -18.34
N ALA A 46 8.55 -13.42 -19.43
CA ALA A 46 9.27 -13.51 -20.69
C ALA A 46 10.60 -12.75 -20.68
N THR A 47 10.73 -11.70 -19.86
CA THR A 47 11.91 -10.81 -19.89
C THR A 47 12.61 -10.68 -18.53
N THR A 48 11.93 -11.00 -17.43
CA THR A 48 12.48 -10.85 -16.07
C THR A 48 13.52 -11.91 -15.69
N THR A 49 14.22 -11.63 -14.60
CA THR A 49 15.07 -12.59 -13.88
C THR A 49 14.44 -12.93 -12.53
N PRO A 50 14.73 -14.10 -11.91
CA PRO A 50 14.19 -14.43 -10.60
C PRO A 50 14.44 -13.35 -9.54
N ILE A 51 15.65 -12.78 -9.50
CA ILE A 51 16.01 -11.77 -8.50
C ILE A 51 15.23 -10.45 -8.70
N LEU A 52 15.04 -10.01 -9.95
CA LEU A 52 14.25 -8.82 -10.27
C LEU A 52 12.76 -9.06 -9.99
N PHE A 53 12.23 -10.22 -10.39
CA PHE A 53 10.86 -10.61 -10.11
C PHE A 53 10.57 -10.60 -8.62
N PHE A 54 11.37 -11.28 -7.80
CA PHE A 54 11.14 -11.34 -6.36
C PHE A 54 11.35 -9.99 -5.66
N THR A 55 12.22 -9.13 -6.20
CA THR A 55 12.34 -7.73 -5.76
C THR A 55 11.04 -6.96 -5.95
N ARG A 56 10.36 -7.15 -7.08
CA ARG A 56 9.05 -6.51 -7.35
C ARG A 56 7.90 -7.21 -6.63
N TRP A 57 7.93 -8.52 -6.55
CA TRP A 57 6.84 -9.34 -6.04
C TRP A 57 6.69 -9.19 -4.52
N ILE A 58 7.79 -9.12 -3.76
CA ILE A 58 7.72 -8.95 -2.30
C ILE A 58 7.07 -7.61 -1.90
N THR A 59 7.14 -6.60 -2.77
CA THR A 59 6.52 -5.29 -2.52
C THR A 59 5.02 -5.28 -2.80
N HIS A 60 4.47 -6.34 -3.40
CA HIS A 60 3.01 -6.51 -3.55
C HIS A 60 2.29 -6.58 -2.20
N TYR A 61 2.98 -7.05 -1.15
CA TYR A 61 2.43 -7.08 0.19
C TYR A 61 2.18 -5.68 0.77
N CYS A 62 2.80 -4.63 0.23
CA CYS A 62 2.84 -3.33 0.90
C CYS A 62 1.48 -2.62 0.96
N ALA A 63 0.92 -2.28 -0.20
CA ALA A 63 -0.35 -1.57 -0.29
C ALA A 63 -1.53 -2.30 0.39
N PRO A 64 -1.83 -3.59 0.07
CA PRO A 64 -3.02 -4.24 0.60
C PRO A 64 -2.93 -4.44 2.12
N SER A 65 -1.74 -4.78 2.63
CA SER A 65 -1.53 -4.90 4.07
C SER A 65 -1.63 -3.57 4.79
N PHE A 66 -1.18 -2.46 4.16
CA PHE A 66 -1.34 -1.14 4.75
C PHE A 66 -2.82 -0.77 4.91
N LEU A 67 -3.67 -1.08 3.93
CA LEU A 67 -5.12 -0.85 4.02
C LEU A 67 -5.77 -1.74 5.07
N LEU A 68 -5.45 -3.04 5.09
CA LEU A 68 -5.95 -3.98 6.10
C LEU A 68 -5.61 -3.50 7.53
N LEU A 69 -4.33 -3.20 7.79
CA LEU A 69 -3.86 -2.76 9.10
C LEU A 69 -4.43 -1.37 9.47
N SER A 70 -4.67 -0.51 8.47
CA SER A 70 -5.35 0.77 8.68
C SER A 70 -6.80 0.59 9.12
N GLY A 71 -7.52 -0.38 8.54
CA GLY A 71 -8.84 -0.80 9.00
C GLY A 71 -8.84 -1.27 10.46
N ILE A 72 -7.92 -2.18 10.81
CA ILE A 72 -7.75 -2.65 12.20
C ILE A 72 -7.49 -1.47 13.13
N SER A 73 -6.61 -0.54 12.74
CA SER A 73 -6.30 0.64 13.55
C SER A 73 -7.46 1.63 13.66
N ALA A 74 -8.26 1.79 12.62
CA ALA A 74 -9.48 2.60 12.65
C ALA A 74 -10.43 2.05 13.72
N TYR A 75 -10.70 0.75 13.71
CA TYR A 75 -11.51 0.06 14.72
C TYR A 75 -10.97 0.29 16.14
N LEU A 76 -9.70 -0.02 16.37
CA LEU A 76 -9.07 0.11 17.69
C LEU A 76 -9.07 1.56 18.21
N SER A 77 -8.93 2.54 17.31
CA SER A 77 -8.97 3.96 17.65
C SER A 77 -10.37 4.47 17.95
N GLY A 78 -11.40 3.82 17.40
CA GLY A 78 -12.82 4.16 17.59
C GLY A 78 -13.37 3.69 18.94
N ARG A 79 -12.78 2.66 19.56
CA ARG A 79 -13.24 2.11 20.86
C ARG A 79 -13.34 3.08 22.02
N LYS A 80 -12.64 4.23 21.94
CA LYS A 80 -12.64 5.27 22.98
C LYS A 80 -13.44 6.51 22.56
N LYS A 81 -14.21 6.43 21.49
CA LYS A 81 -14.94 7.53 20.87
C LYS A 81 -16.38 7.11 20.64
N THR A 82 -17.29 8.09 20.62
CA THR A 82 -18.62 7.88 20.06
C THR A 82 -18.54 7.58 18.56
N LEU A 83 -19.63 7.03 17.99
CA LEU A 83 -19.71 6.79 16.54
C LEU A 83 -19.55 8.09 15.74
N SER A 84 -20.14 9.19 16.23
CA SER A 84 -20.03 10.51 15.59
C SER A 84 -18.59 11.03 15.58
N GLU A 85 -17.88 10.94 16.72
CA GLU A 85 -16.48 11.34 16.81
C GLU A 85 -15.56 10.46 15.95
N SER A 86 -15.81 9.14 15.92
CA SER A 86 -15.07 8.21 15.07
C SER A 86 -15.27 8.52 13.59
N SER A 87 -16.51 8.78 13.17
CA SER A 87 -16.86 9.14 11.80
C SER A 87 -16.23 10.46 11.39
N SER A 88 -16.39 11.51 12.20
CA SER A 88 -15.78 12.81 11.94
C SER A 88 -14.25 12.73 11.86
N PHE A 89 -13.62 11.94 12.73
CA PHE A 89 -12.17 11.72 12.71
C PHE A 89 -11.72 11.03 11.42
N LEU A 90 -12.39 9.96 11.00
CA LEU A 90 -12.09 9.25 9.76
C LEU A 90 -12.30 10.14 8.54
N ALA A 91 -13.38 10.91 8.50
CA ALA A 91 -13.67 11.81 7.38
C ALA A 91 -12.61 12.91 7.26
N LYS A 92 -12.28 13.60 8.36
CA LYS A 92 -11.24 14.63 8.38
C LYS A 92 -9.87 14.07 8.00
N ARG A 93 -9.53 12.88 8.49
CA ARG A 93 -8.28 12.21 8.16
C ARG A 93 -8.25 11.75 6.70
N GLY A 94 -9.36 11.24 6.17
CA GLY A 94 -9.50 10.85 4.76
C GLY A 94 -9.29 12.04 3.82
N LEU A 95 -9.97 13.16 4.08
CA LEU A 95 -9.79 14.41 3.33
C LEU A 95 -8.35 14.93 3.41
N TRP A 96 -7.73 14.86 4.60
CA TRP A 96 -6.32 15.23 4.77
C TRP A 96 -5.39 14.35 3.92
N LEU A 97 -5.61 13.03 3.88
CA LEU A 97 -4.79 12.12 3.06
C LEU A 97 -4.96 12.39 1.56
N ILE A 98 -6.18 12.70 1.11
CA ILE A 98 -6.44 13.09 -0.29
C ILE A 98 -5.66 14.36 -0.63
N PHE A 99 -5.72 15.37 0.23
CA PHE A 99 -4.94 16.60 0.05
C PHE A 99 -3.42 16.30 -0.01
N VAL A 100 -2.93 15.47 0.90
CA VAL A 100 -1.52 15.07 0.93
C VAL A 100 -1.12 14.34 -0.35
N GLU A 101 -1.96 13.47 -0.90
CA GLU A 101 -1.67 12.80 -2.17
C GLU A 101 -1.55 13.80 -3.32
N LEU A 102 -2.55 14.66 -3.47
CA LEU A 102 -2.64 15.61 -4.58
C LEU A 102 -1.53 16.65 -4.56
N VAL A 103 -1.12 17.10 -3.38
CA VAL A 103 -0.13 18.17 -3.23
C VAL A 103 1.25 17.61 -2.90
N ILE A 104 1.39 16.95 -1.76
CA ILE A 104 2.70 16.56 -1.24
C ILE A 104 3.28 15.39 -2.03
N ILE A 105 2.51 14.32 -2.21
CA ILE A 105 3.03 13.08 -2.82
C ILE A 105 3.15 13.20 -4.33
N THR A 106 2.19 13.84 -4.99
CA THR A 106 2.28 14.14 -6.43
C THR A 106 3.56 14.93 -6.71
N PHE A 107 3.84 15.99 -5.95
CA PHE A 107 5.10 16.73 -6.09
C PHE A 107 6.31 15.87 -5.75
N ALA A 108 6.27 15.09 -4.66
CA ALA A 108 7.38 14.21 -4.29
C ALA A 108 7.73 13.17 -5.38
N LEU A 109 6.75 12.73 -6.16
CA LEU A 109 6.93 11.77 -7.26
C LEU A 109 7.45 12.43 -8.54
N THR A 110 6.90 13.59 -8.90
CA THR A 110 7.18 14.21 -10.21
C THR A 110 8.29 15.24 -10.16
N PHE A 111 8.56 15.85 -8.99
CA PHE A 111 9.36 17.06 -8.81
C PHE A 111 8.93 18.23 -9.72
N ASP A 112 7.70 18.17 -10.25
CA ASP A 112 7.14 19.19 -11.13
C ASP A 112 6.31 20.19 -10.33
N ILE A 113 6.84 21.41 -10.15
CA ILE A 113 6.14 22.50 -9.46
C ILE A 113 4.88 22.99 -10.20
N THR A 114 4.72 22.65 -11.48
CA THR A 114 3.56 23.07 -12.28
C THR A 114 2.36 22.14 -12.12
N TYR A 115 2.53 20.98 -11.47
CA TYR A 115 1.47 19.99 -11.23
C TYR A 115 0.68 19.63 -12.50
N LYS A 116 1.40 19.34 -13.61
CA LYS A 116 0.77 18.86 -14.85
C LYS A 116 -0.10 17.64 -14.61
N PHE A 117 0.41 16.69 -13.83
CA PHE A 117 -0.28 15.44 -13.56
C PHE A 117 -0.54 15.30 -12.07
N PHE A 118 -1.79 15.04 -11.71
CA PHE A 118 -2.13 14.52 -10.40
C PHE A 118 -2.10 13.00 -10.43
N ILE A 119 -1.41 12.38 -9.48
CA ILE A 119 -1.25 10.93 -9.42
C ILE A 119 -2.05 10.40 -8.23
N LEU A 120 -3.11 9.64 -8.52
CA LEU A 120 -3.96 9.03 -7.51
C LEU A 120 -3.46 7.62 -7.18
N GLN A 121 -2.66 7.51 -6.11
CA GLN A 121 -2.01 6.28 -5.67
C GLN A 121 -2.63 5.72 -4.37
N VAL A 122 -1.79 5.03 -3.59
CA VAL A 122 -2.19 4.31 -2.39
C VAL A 122 -2.73 5.25 -1.30
N ILE A 123 -2.23 6.49 -1.17
CA ILE A 123 -2.72 7.41 -0.15
C ILE A 123 -4.09 7.98 -0.54
N TRP A 124 -4.32 8.23 -1.83
CA TRP A 124 -5.66 8.50 -2.36
C TRP A 124 -6.64 7.38 -2.01
N ALA A 125 -6.28 6.13 -2.31
CA ALA A 125 -7.13 4.98 -2.01
C ALA A 125 -7.41 4.83 -0.51
N VAL A 126 -6.40 5.04 0.35
CA VAL A 126 -6.58 5.05 1.82
C VAL A 126 -7.52 6.19 2.24
N GLY A 127 -7.34 7.40 1.70
CA GLY A 127 -8.16 8.56 2.01
C GLY A 127 -9.63 8.35 1.65
N MET A 128 -9.91 7.88 0.43
CA MET A 128 -11.25 7.53 -0.02
C MET A 128 -11.86 6.37 0.79
N SER A 129 -11.06 5.34 1.10
CA SER A 129 -11.51 4.22 1.95
C SER A 129 -11.91 4.70 3.35
N MET A 130 -11.19 5.67 3.93
CA MET A 130 -11.56 6.27 5.22
C MET A 130 -12.86 7.07 5.13
N LEU A 131 -13.13 7.75 4.02
CA LEU A 131 -14.40 8.44 3.79
C LEU A 131 -15.56 7.44 3.71
N VAL A 132 -15.43 6.38 2.93
CA VAL A 132 -16.44 5.31 2.84
C VAL A 132 -16.68 4.68 4.22
N LEU A 133 -15.60 4.31 4.93
CA LEU A 133 -15.70 3.75 6.26
C LEU A 133 -16.37 4.73 7.25
N SER A 134 -16.07 6.03 7.16
CA SER A 134 -16.66 7.06 8.03
C SER A 134 -18.18 7.11 7.94
N VAL A 135 -18.74 6.85 6.76
CA VAL A 135 -20.18 6.77 6.52
C VAL A 135 -20.71 5.43 7.04
N LEU A 136 -20.09 4.32 6.64
CA LEU A 136 -20.57 2.97 6.99
C LEU A 136 -20.65 2.73 8.51
N ILE A 137 -19.69 3.22 9.29
CA ILE A 137 -19.69 3.01 10.75
C ILE A 137 -20.88 3.69 11.47
N ARG A 138 -21.56 4.64 10.82
CA ARG A 138 -22.78 5.27 11.38
C ARG A 138 -24.05 4.54 11.00
N ILE A 139 -24.03 3.75 9.93
CA ILE A 139 -25.23 3.17 9.32
C ILE A 139 -25.37 1.69 9.67
N VAL A 140 -24.25 0.95 9.69
CA VAL A 140 -24.29 -0.52 9.80
C VAL A 140 -23.32 -1.04 10.88
N PRO A 141 -23.62 -2.20 11.49
CA PRO A 141 -22.73 -2.79 12.49
C PRO A 141 -21.45 -3.36 11.85
N THR A 142 -20.40 -3.51 12.66
CA THR A 142 -19.06 -4.00 12.24
C THR A 142 -19.10 -5.29 11.41
N ARG A 143 -20.02 -6.22 11.71
CA ARG A 143 -20.18 -7.47 10.94
C ARG A 143 -20.63 -7.22 9.49
N VAL A 144 -21.54 -6.27 9.29
CA VAL A 144 -22.02 -5.90 7.94
C VAL A 144 -20.90 -5.20 7.18
N ILE A 145 -20.10 -4.34 7.84
CA ILE A 145 -18.91 -3.73 7.24
C ILE A 145 -17.93 -4.80 6.74
N LEU A 146 -17.68 -5.83 7.54
CA LEU A 146 -16.85 -6.97 7.15
C LEU A 146 -17.39 -7.66 5.89
N TYR A 147 -18.70 -7.97 5.86
CA TYR A 147 -19.32 -8.62 4.70
C TYR A 147 -19.29 -7.76 3.45
N ILE A 148 -19.52 -6.45 3.56
CA ILE A 148 -19.35 -5.51 2.43
C ILE A 148 -17.91 -5.57 1.91
N GLY A 149 -16.92 -5.57 2.81
CA GLY A 149 -15.52 -5.70 2.42
C GLY A 149 -15.21 -7.00 1.68
N LEU A 150 -15.74 -8.13 2.16
CA LEU A 150 -15.62 -9.44 1.51
C LEU A 150 -16.31 -9.45 0.15
N ILE A 151 -17.52 -8.91 0.02
CA ILE A 151 -18.23 -8.82 -1.26
C ILE A 151 -17.43 -7.99 -2.26
N LEU A 152 -16.83 -6.87 -1.83
CA LEU A 152 -15.96 -6.08 -2.70
C LEU A 152 -14.75 -6.89 -3.18
N ILE A 153 -14.02 -7.55 -2.28
CA ILE A 153 -12.83 -8.35 -2.64
C ILE A 153 -13.19 -9.54 -3.53
N PHE A 154 -14.26 -10.26 -3.23
CA PHE A 154 -14.65 -11.47 -3.95
C PHE A 154 -15.43 -11.19 -5.22
N GLY A 155 -16.09 -10.04 -5.35
CA GLY A 155 -17.04 -9.76 -6.43
C GLY A 155 -16.56 -8.72 -7.44
N HIS A 156 -15.64 -7.82 -7.09
CA HIS A 156 -15.32 -6.68 -7.97
C HIS A 156 -14.73 -7.09 -9.33
N ASN A 157 -14.04 -8.24 -9.43
CA ASN A 157 -13.51 -8.72 -10.69
C ASN A 157 -14.60 -8.98 -11.74
N LEU A 158 -15.84 -9.28 -11.34
CA LEU A 158 -16.98 -9.44 -12.25
C LEU A 158 -17.31 -8.15 -13.00
N LEU A 159 -17.02 -6.98 -12.41
CA LEU A 159 -17.27 -5.69 -13.04
C LEU A 159 -16.33 -5.43 -14.23
N GLY A 160 -15.22 -6.16 -14.35
CA GLY A 160 -14.36 -6.14 -15.53
C GLY A 160 -15.03 -6.72 -16.78
N LEU A 161 -16.15 -7.45 -16.64
CA LEU A 161 -16.94 -7.97 -17.76
C LEU A 161 -17.86 -6.90 -18.38
N VAL A 162 -18.09 -5.79 -17.67
CA VAL A 162 -18.96 -4.71 -18.12
C VAL A 162 -18.23 -3.85 -19.14
N LYS A 163 -18.74 -3.81 -20.38
CA LYS A 163 -18.21 -2.97 -21.46
C LYS A 163 -19.04 -1.71 -21.58
N LEU A 164 -18.43 -0.56 -21.38
CA LEU A 164 -19.04 0.76 -21.53
C LEU A 164 -18.34 1.53 -22.66
N PRO A 165 -19.02 2.48 -23.33
CA PRO A 165 -18.37 3.33 -24.31
C PRO A 165 -17.20 4.08 -23.68
N GLU A 166 -16.02 4.01 -24.32
CA GLU A 166 -14.81 4.62 -23.79
C GLU A 166 -14.99 6.11 -23.50
N ASN A 167 -14.52 6.56 -22.33
CA ASN A 167 -14.58 7.95 -21.88
C ASN A 167 -15.99 8.54 -21.71
N SER A 168 -17.04 7.70 -21.80
CA SER A 168 -18.37 8.09 -21.33
C SER A 168 -18.36 8.31 -19.81
N VAL A 169 -19.28 9.13 -19.29
CA VAL A 169 -19.39 9.36 -17.83
C VAL A 169 -19.52 8.05 -17.04
N PRO A 170 -20.35 7.07 -17.46
CA PRO A 170 -20.40 5.76 -16.79
C PRO A 170 -19.08 4.99 -16.83
N ASP A 171 -18.34 5.02 -17.93
CA ASP A 171 -17.01 4.39 -18.05
C ASP A 171 -16.01 5.03 -17.09
N ILE A 172 -15.99 6.35 -16.98
CA ILE A 172 -15.10 7.08 -16.06
C ILE A 172 -15.43 6.69 -14.61
N VAL A 173 -16.71 6.67 -14.24
CA VAL A 173 -17.15 6.28 -12.88
C VAL A 173 -16.75 4.83 -12.59
N LEU A 174 -17.03 3.90 -13.50
CA LEU A 174 -16.66 2.49 -13.32
C LEU A 174 -15.15 2.33 -13.14
N ASN A 175 -14.35 3.02 -13.96
CA ASN A 175 -12.90 2.99 -13.88
C ASN A 175 -12.37 3.54 -12.55
N VAL A 176 -12.75 4.76 -12.15
CA VAL A 176 -12.26 5.38 -10.92
C VAL A 176 -12.61 4.55 -9.68
N PHE A 177 -13.82 3.95 -9.67
CA PHE A 177 -14.29 3.21 -8.50
C PHE A 177 -13.84 1.74 -8.49
N PHE A 178 -13.67 1.09 -9.64
CA PHE A 178 -13.48 -0.37 -9.71
C PHE A 178 -12.40 -0.87 -10.68
N THR A 179 -12.35 -0.35 -11.91
CA THR A 179 -11.66 -1.06 -13.02
C THR A 179 -10.39 -0.39 -13.55
N ALA A 180 -10.07 0.85 -13.16
CA ALA A 180 -8.88 1.53 -13.68
C ALA A 180 -7.59 0.76 -13.37
N ALA A 181 -6.75 0.63 -14.39
CA ALA A 181 -5.44 0.01 -14.32
C ALA A 181 -4.36 1.00 -14.79
N GLY A 182 -4.21 2.13 -14.10
CA GLY A 182 -3.28 3.19 -14.50
C GLY A 182 -3.79 4.04 -15.66
N LYS A 183 -5.10 4.30 -15.73
CA LYS A 183 -5.72 5.10 -16.80
C LYS A 183 -5.46 6.59 -16.57
N PHE A 184 -5.01 7.28 -17.62
CA PHE A 184 -4.81 8.72 -17.64
C PHE A 184 -6.06 9.43 -18.18
N TYR A 185 -6.52 10.45 -17.45
CA TYR A 185 -7.65 11.29 -17.84
C TYR A 185 -7.17 12.71 -18.11
N PRO A 186 -7.17 13.17 -19.38
CA PRO A 186 -6.84 14.56 -19.69
C PRO A 186 -7.93 15.49 -19.15
N ILE A 187 -7.52 16.60 -18.53
CA ILE A 187 -8.43 17.67 -18.10
C ILE A 187 -8.34 18.84 -19.11
N TYR A 188 -7.14 19.36 -19.35
CA TYR A 188 -6.91 20.42 -20.34
C TYR A 188 -5.44 20.43 -20.80
N ALA A 189 -5.20 20.67 -22.08
CA ALA A 189 -3.86 20.71 -22.68
C ALA A 189 -2.99 19.52 -22.21
N ASN A 190 -1.84 19.80 -21.58
CA ASN A 190 -0.93 18.79 -21.02
C ASN A 190 -1.19 18.48 -19.54
N HIS A 191 -2.38 18.77 -19.01
CA HIS A 191 -2.76 18.48 -17.64
C HIS A 191 -3.76 17.34 -17.56
N GLY A 192 -3.61 16.49 -16.56
CA GLY A 192 -4.55 15.40 -16.33
C GLY A 192 -4.35 14.66 -15.02
N VAL A 193 -5.15 13.61 -14.85
CA VAL A 193 -5.17 12.79 -13.64
C VAL A 193 -4.83 11.36 -14.02
N LEU A 194 -3.79 10.81 -13.40
CA LEU A 194 -3.45 9.40 -13.52
C LEU A 194 -4.09 8.62 -12.37
N VAL A 195 -5.01 7.72 -12.68
CA VAL A 195 -5.68 6.85 -11.70
C VAL A 195 -4.95 5.51 -11.62
N LEU A 196 -4.00 5.40 -10.68
CA LEU A 196 -3.28 4.16 -10.43
C LEU A 196 -4.03 3.24 -9.46
N TYR A 197 -4.70 3.80 -8.45
CA TYR A 197 -5.44 3.04 -7.44
C TYR A 197 -6.93 3.39 -7.47
N VAL A 198 -7.74 2.39 -7.79
CA VAL A 198 -9.22 2.47 -7.74
C VAL A 198 -9.74 2.61 -6.30
N ILE A 199 -10.99 3.03 -6.12
CA ILE A 199 -11.50 3.29 -4.76
C ILE A 199 -11.96 2.00 -4.06
N LEU A 200 -12.91 1.29 -4.64
CA LEU A 200 -13.71 0.29 -3.89
C LEU A 200 -13.02 -1.06 -3.69
N PRO A 201 -12.27 -1.63 -4.66
CA PRO A 201 -11.49 -2.84 -4.42
C PRO A 201 -10.50 -2.70 -3.26
N TRP A 202 -9.80 -1.56 -3.22
CA TRP A 202 -8.89 -1.22 -2.11
C TRP A 202 -9.67 -0.96 -0.81
N THR A 203 -10.83 -0.28 -0.88
CA THR A 203 -11.72 -0.09 0.28
C THR A 203 -12.11 -1.43 0.92
N GLY A 204 -12.35 -2.47 0.12
CA GLY A 204 -12.67 -3.81 0.60
C GLY A 204 -11.69 -4.32 1.66
N LEU A 205 -10.38 -4.15 1.43
CA LEU A 205 -9.33 -4.54 2.37
C LEU A 205 -9.39 -3.74 3.68
N MET A 206 -9.67 -2.43 3.61
CA MET A 206 -9.85 -1.61 4.82
C MET A 206 -11.08 -2.05 5.62
N LEU A 207 -12.20 -2.37 4.95
CA LEU A 207 -13.43 -2.81 5.62
C LEU A 207 -13.26 -4.18 6.28
N VAL A 208 -12.60 -5.13 5.59
CA VAL A 208 -12.22 -6.43 6.19
C VAL A 208 -11.31 -6.21 7.39
N GLY A 209 -10.31 -5.33 7.26
CA GLY A 209 -9.43 -4.95 8.37
C GLY A 209 -10.19 -4.36 9.55
N TYR A 210 -11.17 -3.49 9.30
CA TYR A 210 -12.03 -2.93 10.34
C TYR A 210 -12.84 -4.02 11.06
N GLY A 211 -13.40 -4.98 10.31
CA GLY A 211 -14.06 -6.16 10.87
C GLY A 211 -13.15 -7.02 11.74
N LEU A 212 -11.96 -7.33 11.25
CA LEU A 212 -10.94 -8.10 11.99
C LEU A 212 -10.43 -7.37 13.22
N GLY A 213 -10.61 -6.05 13.30
CA GLY A 213 -10.30 -5.25 14.49
C GLY A 213 -10.99 -5.76 15.75
N SER A 214 -12.18 -6.36 15.63
CA SER A 214 -12.93 -6.97 16.74
C SER A 214 -12.20 -8.13 17.42
N LEU A 215 -11.29 -8.83 16.72
CA LEU A 215 -10.45 -9.88 17.32
C LEU A 215 -9.48 -9.35 18.39
N TYR A 216 -9.25 -8.03 18.40
CA TYR A 216 -8.35 -7.34 19.33
C TYR A 216 -9.11 -6.61 20.44
N ASP A 217 -10.37 -7.00 20.68
CA ASP A 217 -11.14 -6.51 21.82
C ASP A 217 -10.52 -6.93 23.14
N LYS A 218 -10.76 -6.11 24.19
CA LYS A 218 -10.12 -6.30 25.50
C LYS A 218 -10.51 -7.63 26.14
N GLU A 219 -11.74 -8.07 25.88
CA GLU A 219 -12.30 -9.32 26.39
C GLU A 219 -12.00 -10.51 25.47
N ALA A 220 -11.40 -10.27 24.29
CA ALA A 220 -11.06 -11.33 23.36
C ALA A 220 -9.84 -12.12 23.84
N ASP A 221 -9.99 -13.43 23.95
CA ASP A 221 -8.91 -14.35 24.31
C ASP A 221 -7.78 -14.29 23.26
N PRO A 222 -6.54 -13.96 23.66
CA PRO A 222 -5.38 -13.99 22.77
C PRO A 222 -5.17 -15.33 22.06
N ALA A 223 -5.45 -16.46 22.70
CA ALA A 223 -5.31 -17.77 22.07
C ALA A 223 -6.36 -17.97 20.97
N GLN A 224 -7.62 -17.60 21.23
CA GLN A 224 -8.67 -17.58 20.22
C GLN A 224 -8.35 -16.63 19.06
N ARG A 225 -7.85 -15.42 19.32
CA ARG A 225 -7.41 -14.48 18.28
C ARG A 225 -6.32 -15.10 17.41
N LYS A 226 -5.27 -15.64 18.02
CA LYS A 226 -4.17 -16.29 17.30
C LYS A 226 -4.68 -17.44 16.43
N ARG A 227 -5.53 -18.30 16.98
CA ARG A 227 -6.16 -19.40 16.24
C ARG A 227 -6.96 -18.89 15.04
N MET A 228 -7.76 -17.84 15.22
CA MET A 228 -8.55 -17.24 14.13
C MET A 228 -7.66 -16.69 13.02
N LEU A 229 -6.59 -15.95 13.38
CA LEU A 229 -5.64 -15.41 12.40
C LEU A 229 -4.91 -16.52 11.62
N LEU A 230 -4.54 -17.62 12.30
CA LEU A 230 -3.94 -18.79 11.65
C LEU A 230 -4.91 -19.45 10.67
N ILE A 231 -6.17 -19.68 11.09
CA ILE A 231 -7.20 -20.27 10.22
C ILE A 231 -7.45 -19.37 9.00
N LEU A 232 -7.75 -18.09 9.22
CA LEU A 232 -8.06 -17.15 8.14
C LEU A 232 -6.89 -16.98 7.18
N GLY A 233 -5.65 -16.88 7.70
CA GLY A 233 -4.45 -16.80 6.88
C GLY A 233 -4.24 -18.06 6.04
N SER A 234 -4.39 -19.24 6.65
CA SER A 234 -4.20 -20.52 5.97
C SER A 234 -5.29 -20.76 4.91
N VAL A 235 -6.54 -20.45 5.22
CA VAL A 235 -7.66 -20.55 4.27
C VAL A 235 -7.46 -19.60 3.10
N ALA A 236 -7.06 -18.35 3.34
CA ALA A 236 -6.81 -17.40 2.25
C ALA A 236 -5.64 -17.83 1.36
N THR A 237 -4.54 -18.32 1.93
CA THR A 237 -3.39 -18.84 1.16
C THR A 237 -3.77 -20.09 0.38
N ALA A 238 -4.50 -21.04 0.98
CA ALA A 238 -4.97 -22.24 0.29
C ALA A 238 -5.93 -21.88 -0.86
N LEU A 239 -6.86 -20.95 -0.62
CA LEU A 239 -7.80 -20.48 -1.63
C LEU A 239 -7.09 -19.80 -2.80
N PHE A 240 -6.04 -19.02 -2.55
CA PHE A 240 -5.19 -18.48 -3.61
C PHE A 240 -4.60 -19.59 -4.49
N VAL A 241 -4.00 -20.62 -3.87
CA VAL A 241 -3.41 -21.75 -4.62
C VAL A 241 -4.47 -22.49 -5.43
N ILE A 242 -5.61 -22.81 -4.83
CA ILE A 242 -6.71 -23.51 -5.49
C ILE A 242 -7.22 -22.71 -6.70
N LEU A 243 -7.51 -21.42 -6.50
CA LEU A 243 -7.99 -20.55 -7.58
C LEU A 243 -6.95 -20.39 -8.70
N ARG A 244 -5.67 -20.30 -8.36
CA ARG A 244 -4.60 -20.29 -9.37
C ARG A 244 -4.50 -21.60 -10.13
N LEU A 245 -4.63 -22.76 -9.47
CA LEU A 245 -4.62 -24.05 -10.16
C LEU A 245 -5.81 -24.21 -11.12
N ILE A 246 -6.99 -23.71 -10.74
CA ILE A 246 -8.16 -23.65 -11.63
C ILE A 246 -7.93 -22.66 -12.78
N ASN A 247 -7.21 -21.56 -12.51
CA ASN A 247 -6.85 -20.52 -13.47
C ASN A 247 -8.05 -19.87 -14.19
N GLY A 248 -9.19 -19.78 -13.48
CA GLY A 248 -10.43 -19.22 -14.00
C GLY A 248 -10.73 -17.84 -13.41
N TYR A 249 -11.57 -17.80 -12.37
CA TYR A 249 -12.02 -16.54 -11.76
C TYR A 249 -11.03 -15.95 -10.75
N GLY A 250 -10.99 -14.61 -10.67
CA GLY A 250 -10.34 -13.87 -9.59
C GLY A 250 -9.03 -13.18 -9.96
N ASP A 251 -8.59 -13.26 -11.22
CA ASP A 251 -7.52 -12.45 -11.79
C ASP A 251 -7.80 -12.22 -13.28
N GLN A 252 -7.45 -11.03 -13.79
CA GLN A 252 -7.62 -10.69 -15.21
C GLN A 252 -6.46 -11.20 -16.09
N ALA A 253 -5.37 -11.66 -15.47
CA ALA A 253 -4.21 -12.26 -16.12
C ALA A 253 -4.04 -13.73 -15.68
N PRO A 254 -4.70 -14.67 -16.39
CA PRO A 254 -4.46 -16.09 -16.20
C PRO A 254 -2.97 -16.41 -16.35
N TRP A 255 -2.43 -17.29 -15.51
CA TRP A 255 -1.05 -17.75 -15.72
C TRP A 255 -0.98 -18.69 -16.92
N SER A 256 0.20 -18.80 -17.51
CA SER A 256 0.42 -19.63 -18.68
C SER A 256 1.77 -20.33 -18.61
N SER A 257 1.87 -21.49 -19.25
CA SER A 257 3.14 -22.21 -19.42
C SER A 257 4.14 -21.34 -20.18
N GLN A 258 5.35 -21.24 -19.64
CA GLN A 258 6.46 -20.49 -20.22
C GLN A 258 7.52 -21.44 -20.77
N SER A 259 8.52 -20.90 -21.46
CA SER A 259 9.63 -21.65 -22.05
C SER A 259 10.46 -22.48 -21.05
N ALA A 260 10.43 -22.11 -19.76
CA ALA A 260 11.11 -22.83 -18.69
C ALA A 260 10.19 -22.97 -17.46
N SER A 261 10.32 -24.08 -16.73
CA SER A 261 9.50 -24.38 -15.55
C SER A 261 9.55 -23.29 -14.48
N TRP A 262 10.73 -22.71 -14.24
CA TRP A 262 10.88 -21.60 -13.30
C TRP A 262 10.14 -20.33 -13.76
N ARG A 263 10.07 -20.05 -15.07
CA ARG A 263 9.28 -18.94 -15.62
C ARG A 263 7.79 -19.20 -15.49
N THR A 264 7.35 -20.45 -15.69
CA THR A 264 5.96 -20.86 -15.44
C THR A 264 5.61 -20.65 -13.98
N PHE A 265 6.52 -20.94 -13.05
CA PHE A 265 6.33 -20.65 -11.62
C PHE A 265 6.21 -19.15 -11.33
N LEU A 266 7.03 -18.30 -11.98
CA LEU A 266 6.86 -16.84 -11.86
C LEU A 266 5.52 -16.38 -12.46
N SER A 267 5.11 -16.93 -13.60
CA SER A 267 3.80 -16.69 -14.19
C SER A 267 2.69 -17.08 -13.21
N PHE A 268 2.79 -18.22 -12.52
CA PHE A 268 1.86 -18.65 -11.47
C PHE A 268 1.81 -17.69 -10.28
N LEU A 269 2.90 -17.01 -9.93
CA LEU A 269 2.91 -15.99 -8.87
C LEU A 269 2.51 -14.59 -9.34
N ASN A 270 2.56 -14.32 -10.65
CA ASN A 270 2.25 -13.01 -11.22
C ASN A 270 0.73 -12.80 -11.29
N VAL A 271 0.22 -11.91 -10.44
CA VAL A 271 -1.20 -11.60 -10.30
C VAL A 271 -1.43 -10.10 -10.38
N SER A 272 -2.61 -9.71 -10.83
CA SER A 272 -2.95 -8.34 -11.17
C SER A 272 -3.09 -7.44 -9.95
N LYS A 273 -2.19 -6.45 -9.83
CA LYS A 273 -2.21 -5.42 -8.78
C LYS A 273 -3.21 -4.29 -9.06
N TYR A 274 -3.46 -3.98 -10.33
CA TYR A 274 -4.25 -2.82 -10.75
C TYR A 274 -5.38 -3.25 -11.70
N PRO A 275 -6.65 -3.24 -11.26
CA PRO A 275 -7.08 -3.17 -9.86
C PRO A 275 -6.63 -4.40 -9.04
N PRO A 276 -6.62 -4.36 -7.70
CA PRO A 276 -6.11 -5.46 -6.87
C PRO A 276 -7.06 -6.64 -6.97
N SER A 277 -6.69 -7.66 -7.74
CA SER A 277 -7.55 -8.81 -7.98
C SER A 277 -7.83 -9.61 -6.69
N LEU A 278 -8.88 -10.44 -6.70
CA LEU A 278 -9.13 -11.42 -5.64
C LEU A 278 -7.87 -12.25 -5.36
N MET A 279 -7.22 -12.78 -6.40
CA MET A 279 -6.00 -13.59 -6.24
C MET A 279 -4.85 -12.76 -5.64
N TYR A 280 -4.67 -11.50 -6.05
CA TYR A 280 -3.69 -10.59 -5.45
C TYR A 280 -3.96 -10.35 -3.96
N CYS A 281 -5.24 -10.16 -3.59
CA CYS A 281 -5.64 -9.99 -2.20
C CYS A 281 -5.38 -11.26 -1.37
N LEU A 282 -5.74 -12.44 -1.86
CA LEU A 282 -5.52 -13.70 -1.15
C LEU A 282 -4.02 -14.04 -1.01
N MET A 283 -3.25 -13.88 -2.09
CA MET A 283 -1.80 -14.11 -2.12
C MET A 283 -1.08 -13.27 -1.07
N THR A 284 -1.48 -12.00 -0.92
CA THR A 284 -0.81 -11.07 -0.01
C THR A 284 -1.36 -11.13 1.42
N GLN A 285 -2.69 -11.20 1.60
CA GLN A 285 -3.29 -11.10 2.93
C GLN A 285 -3.25 -12.41 3.71
N GLY A 286 -3.26 -13.57 3.05
CA GLY A 286 -3.11 -14.87 3.73
C GLY A 286 -1.84 -14.93 4.59
N PRO A 287 -0.65 -14.75 4.01
CA PRO A 287 0.60 -14.75 4.76
C PRO A 287 0.69 -13.62 5.80
N VAL A 288 0.09 -12.45 5.54
CA VAL A 288 0.09 -11.33 6.51
C VAL A 288 -0.72 -11.66 7.76
N LEU A 289 -1.85 -12.35 7.61
CA LEU A 289 -2.63 -12.83 8.76
C LEU A 289 -1.86 -13.89 9.56
N LEU A 290 -1.14 -14.80 8.89
CA LEU A 290 -0.23 -15.75 9.55
C LEU A 290 0.89 -15.00 10.30
N LEU A 291 1.51 -14.00 9.68
CA LEU A 291 2.53 -13.16 10.28
C LEU A 291 1.99 -12.43 11.51
N LEU A 292 0.76 -11.90 11.47
CA LEU A 292 0.12 -11.27 12.63
C LEU A 292 -0.01 -12.25 13.80
N ALA A 293 -0.38 -13.50 13.52
CA ALA A 293 -0.54 -14.53 14.54
C ALA A 293 0.79 -14.95 15.20
N VAL A 294 1.87 -15.07 14.41
CA VAL A 294 3.18 -15.52 14.94
C VAL A 294 3.99 -14.39 15.57
N THR A 295 3.78 -13.14 15.16
CA THR A 295 4.51 -11.97 15.70
C THR A 295 3.87 -11.36 16.95
N GLU A 296 2.70 -11.85 17.37
CA GLU A 296 1.90 -11.27 18.46
C GLU A 296 2.67 -11.14 19.78
N GLN A 297 3.50 -12.13 20.12
CA GLN A 297 4.27 -12.19 21.36
C GLN A 297 5.78 -12.00 21.15
N VAL A 298 6.21 -11.57 19.96
CA VAL A 298 7.64 -11.45 19.63
C VAL A 298 8.21 -10.11 20.11
N ASP A 299 9.14 -10.17 21.06
CA ASP A 299 9.95 -9.02 21.50
C ASP A 299 11.45 -9.33 21.46
N ASN A 300 12.09 -9.03 20.34
CA ASN A 300 13.53 -9.22 20.13
C ASN A 300 14.14 -8.01 19.41
N ARG A 301 15.45 -8.07 19.10
CA ARG A 301 16.15 -6.96 18.45
C ARG A 301 15.55 -6.60 17.09
N ILE A 302 15.17 -7.59 16.30
CA ILE A 302 14.58 -7.40 14.97
C ILE A 302 13.19 -6.77 15.10
N SER A 303 12.32 -7.31 15.96
CA SER A 303 10.97 -6.76 16.12
C SER A 303 10.99 -5.32 16.65
N ARG A 304 11.91 -5.00 17.57
CA ARG A 304 12.12 -3.62 18.04
C ARG A 304 12.62 -2.68 16.94
N PHE A 305 13.51 -3.15 16.06
CA PHE A 305 13.99 -2.39 14.90
C PHE A 305 12.86 -2.10 13.91
N LEU A 306 12.10 -3.12 13.50
CA LEU A 306 10.96 -2.97 12.60
C LEU A 306 9.90 -2.01 13.17
N SER A 307 9.56 -2.18 14.45
CA SER A 307 8.61 -1.31 15.14
C SER A 307 9.01 0.17 15.17
N VAL A 308 10.26 0.56 14.91
CA VAL A 308 10.64 1.97 14.78
C VAL A 308 9.92 2.61 13.59
N TYR A 309 9.98 1.98 12.42
CA TYR A 309 9.30 2.46 11.22
C TYR A 309 7.78 2.34 11.34
N GLY A 310 7.30 1.19 11.82
CA GLY A 310 5.87 0.92 11.90
C GLY A 310 5.11 1.78 12.92
N LYS A 311 5.82 2.41 13.86
CA LYS A 311 5.21 3.37 14.79
C LYS A 311 4.85 4.71 14.14
N VAL A 312 5.51 5.07 13.05
CA VAL A 312 5.40 6.37 12.35
C VAL A 312 5.37 6.19 10.82
N PRO A 313 4.50 5.30 10.30
CA PRO A 313 4.58 4.87 8.90
C PRO A 313 4.29 6.00 7.92
N PHE A 314 3.37 6.91 8.25
CA PHE A 314 3.03 8.03 7.36
C PHE A 314 4.14 9.09 7.30
N PHE A 315 4.79 9.38 8.44
CA PHE A 315 6.01 10.21 8.46
C PHE A 315 7.11 9.60 7.60
N TYR A 316 7.39 8.30 7.76
CA TYR A 316 8.35 7.59 6.91
C TYR A 316 7.94 7.65 5.43
N TYR A 317 6.66 7.41 5.13
CA TYR A 317 6.13 7.45 3.76
C TYR A 317 6.36 8.81 3.08
N ILE A 318 6.19 9.94 3.77
CA ILE A 318 6.44 11.24 3.13
C ILE A 318 7.94 11.44 2.90
N ILE A 319 8.76 11.29 3.95
CA ILE A 319 10.18 11.67 3.87
C ILE A 319 10.99 10.73 2.96
N HIS A 320 10.61 9.45 2.84
CA HIS A 320 11.38 8.53 2.01
C HIS A 320 11.25 8.86 0.52
N PHE A 321 10.08 9.32 0.04
CA PHE A 321 9.93 9.75 -1.36
C PHE A 321 10.83 10.95 -1.67
N TYR A 322 10.79 11.99 -0.83
CA TYR A 322 11.65 13.16 -1.02
C TYR A 322 13.14 12.80 -0.94
N LEU A 323 13.53 11.88 -0.05
CA LEU A 323 14.90 11.44 0.05
C LEU A 323 15.33 10.64 -1.19
N ILE A 324 14.54 9.64 -1.61
CA ILE A 324 14.82 8.80 -2.78
C ILE A 324 14.93 9.69 -4.03
N HIS A 325 13.93 10.52 -4.28
CA HIS A 325 13.88 11.34 -5.48
C HIS A 325 14.94 12.46 -5.45
N GLY A 326 15.19 13.06 -4.28
CA GLY A 326 16.29 14.00 -4.11
C GLY A 326 17.66 13.39 -4.40
N LEU A 327 17.92 12.17 -3.92
CA LEU A 327 19.14 11.43 -4.24
C LEU A 327 19.21 11.06 -5.73
N CYS A 328 18.08 10.72 -6.36
CA CYS A 328 18.02 10.44 -7.80
C CYS A 328 18.39 11.69 -8.61
N ALA A 329 17.85 12.86 -8.24
CA ALA A 329 18.19 14.13 -8.85
C ALA A 329 19.68 14.46 -8.72
N LEU A 330 20.27 14.27 -7.54
CA LEU A 330 21.71 14.44 -7.35
C LEU A 330 22.52 13.48 -8.23
N ALA A 331 22.13 12.21 -8.32
CA ALA A 331 22.82 11.21 -9.11
C ALA A 331 22.72 11.50 -10.63
N VAL A 332 21.57 11.94 -11.12
CA VAL A 332 21.35 12.34 -12.52
C VAL A 332 22.20 13.55 -12.89
N LEU A 333 22.24 14.58 -12.04
CA LEU A 333 23.08 15.76 -12.28
C LEU A 333 24.57 15.40 -12.22
N ALA A 334 24.97 14.55 -11.26
CA ALA A 334 26.34 14.06 -11.14
C ALA A 334 26.78 13.18 -12.32
N SER A 335 25.84 12.51 -13.01
CA SER A 335 26.14 11.73 -14.22
C SER A 335 26.22 12.57 -15.50
N GLY A 336 26.18 13.90 -15.39
CA GLY A 336 26.42 14.83 -16.51
C GLY A 336 25.16 15.36 -17.19
N TYR A 337 23.96 15.04 -16.73
CA TYR A 337 22.75 15.67 -17.25
C TYR A 337 22.68 17.14 -16.83
N THR A 338 22.37 18.01 -17.78
CA THR A 338 22.10 19.42 -17.48
C THR A 338 20.75 19.56 -16.77
N TRP A 339 20.56 20.64 -16.01
CA TRP A 339 19.28 20.94 -15.38
C TRP A 339 18.11 20.93 -16.38
N ARG A 340 18.30 21.53 -17.57
CA ARG A 340 17.28 21.56 -18.63
C ARG A 340 16.88 20.17 -19.12
N GLN A 341 17.85 19.25 -19.25
CA GLN A 341 17.56 17.87 -19.60
C GLN A 341 16.87 17.15 -18.46
N ALA A 342 17.30 17.36 -17.20
CA ALA A 342 16.72 16.74 -16.02
C ALA A 342 15.31 17.25 -15.70
N THR A 343 14.92 18.44 -16.17
CA THR A 343 13.58 18.99 -15.97
C THR A 343 12.79 19.09 -17.28
N ASN A 344 13.07 18.22 -18.27
CA ASN A 344 12.33 18.23 -19.53
C ASN A 344 10.81 18.09 -19.24
N PRO A 345 9.97 19.04 -19.71
CA PRO A 345 8.51 18.99 -19.58
C PRO A 345 7.82 17.70 -20.04
N GLU A 346 8.46 16.93 -20.92
CA GLU A 346 7.96 15.66 -21.47
C GLU A 346 8.24 14.46 -20.55
N MET A 347 9.16 14.59 -19.60
CA MET A 347 9.39 13.52 -18.63
C MET A 347 8.24 13.42 -17.64
N PHE A 348 7.73 12.21 -17.45
CA PHE A 348 6.68 11.94 -16.46
C PHE A 348 7.19 12.17 -15.03
N PHE A 349 8.42 11.74 -14.75
CA PHE A 349 9.15 12.04 -13.52
C PHE A 349 10.36 12.90 -13.87
N GLN A 350 10.35 14.18 -13.47
CA GLN A 350 11.55 15.01 -13.61
C GLN A 350 12.69 14.38 -12.81
N PHE A 351 13.93 14.62 -13.21
CA PHE A 351 15.12 14.03 -12.60
C PHE A 351 15.18 12.49 -12.66
N ARG A 352 14.45 11.88 -13.60
CA ARG A 352 14.54 10.46 -13.91
C ARG A 352 14.46 10.21 -15.44
N PRO A 353 15.55 10.48 -16.19
CA PRO A 353 15.60 10.19 -17.63
C PRO A 353 15.49 8.69 -17.92
N ASP A 354 14.86 8.27 -19.02
CA ASP A 354 14.62 6.85 -19.31
C ASP A 354 15.91 6.00 -19.39
N ASN A 355 17.00 6.59 -19.89
CA ASN A 355 18.30 5.92 -20.03
C ASN A 355 19.20 5.99 -18.77
N PHE A 356 18.68 6.53 -17.66
CA PHE A 356 19.40 6.61 -16.40
C PHE A 356 19.12 5.40 -15.50
N GLY A 357 20.12 4.99 -14.72
CA GLY A 357 19.98 4.06 -13.61
C GLY A 357 21.20 3.17 -13.44
N PHE A 358 21.06 2.20 -12.54
CA PHE A 358 22.11 1.31 -12.08
C PHE A 358 21.65 -0.14 -12.14
N SER A 359 22.60 -1.06 -11.97
CA SER A 359 22.29 -2.47 -11.80
C SER A 359 21.60 -2.73 -10.44
N LEU A 360 21.01 -3.91 -10.30
CA LEU A 360 20.18 -4.24 -9.13
C LEU A 360 20.98 -4.27 -7.82
N GLU A 361 22.27 -4.58 -7.87
CA GLU A 361 23.17 -4.58 -6.71
C GLU A 361 23.28 -3.19 -6.10
N TYR A 362 23.48 -2.15 -6.94
CA TYR A 362 23.52 -0.77 -6.48
C TYR A 362 22.16 -0.30 -5.95
N VAL A 363 21.06 -0.74 -6.56
CA VAL A 363 19.70 -0.46 -6.06
C VAL A 363 19.55 -0.98 -4.62
N TYR A 364 20.04 -2.18 -4.31
CA TYR A 364 20.03 -2.69 -2.93
C TYR A 364 20.93 -1.90 -1.98
N LEU A 365 22.12 -1.49 -2.42
CA LEU A 365 23.02 -0.66 -1.60
C LEU A 365 22.38 0.70 -1.27
N ILE A 366 21.76 1.36 -2.25
CA ILE A 366 21.04 2.62 -2.06
C ILE A 366 19.86 2.40 -1.11
N TRP A 367 19.09 1.34 -1.30
CA TRP A 367 17.97 1.00 -0.42
C TRP A 367 18.43 0.80 1.03
N ILE A 368 19.46 -0.01 1.27
CA ILE A 368 20.04 -0.22 2.61
C ILE A 368 20.49 1.11 3.22
N GLY A 369 21.18 1.95 2.45
CA GLY A 369 21.60 3.29 2.87
C GLY A 369 20.42 4.14 3.33
N ILE A 370 19.33 4.16 2.57
CA ILE A 370 18.11 4.91 2.89
C ILE A 370 17.43 4.38 4.15
N ILE A 371 17.34 3.06 4.33
CA ILE A 371 16.81 2.47 5.56
C ILE A 371 17.61 2.94 6.78
N ILE A 372 18.93 2.88 6.72
CA ILE A 372 19.83 3.31 7.81
C ILE A 372 19.64 4.81 8.09
N LEU A 373 19.65 5.65 7.05
CA LEU A 373 19.51 7.11 7.16
C LEU A 373 18.20 7.51 7.84
N LEU A 374 17.10 6.84 7.48
CA LEU A 374 15.76 7.15 7.99
C LEU A 374 15.46 6.55 9.36
N TYR A 375 16.30 5.64 9.87
CA TYR A 375 16.08 5.02 11.18
C TYR A 375 16.03 6.05 12.32
N MET A 376 17.01 6.96 12.36
CA MET A 376 17.12 7.96 13.43
C MET A 376 16.00 9.01 13.38
N PRO A 377 15.63 9.59 12.22
CA PRO A 377 14.43 10.41 12.07
C PRO A 377 13.15 9.71 12.56
N CYS A 378 12.91 8.47 12.15
CA CYS A 378 11.72 7.71 12.58
C CYS A 378 11.71 7.46 14.09
N ARG A 379 12.86 7.09 14.66
CA ARG A 379 13.01 6.89 16.12
C ARG A 379 12.75 8.19 16.89
N TRP A 380 13.28 9.31 16.41
CA TRP A 380 13.07 10.63 17.00
C TRP A 380 11.59 11.02 16.95
N PHE A 381 10.96 10.95 15.77
CA PHE A 381 9.56 11.32 15.60
C PHE A 381 8.62 10.41 16.41
N GLY A 382 8.92 9.12 16.49
CA GLY A 382 8.19 8.18 17.34
C GLY A 382 8.25 8.54 18.83
N LYS A 383 9.41 8.95 19.34
CA LYS A 383 9.57 9.48 20.71
C LYS A 383 8.78 10.78 20.89
N TYR A 384 8.87 11.70 19.92
CA TYR A 384 8.15 12.98 19.93
C TYR A 384 6.63 12.78 20.03
N LYS A 385 6.05 11.94 19.16
CA LYS A 385 4.62 11.61 19.12
C LYS A 385 4.15 10.98 20.44
N THR A 386 4.97 10.12 21.04
CA THR A 386 4.65 9.45 22.31
C THR A 386 4.64 10.43 23.49
N LYS A 387 5.57 11.39 23.53
CA LYS A 387 5.67 12.40 24.59
C LYS A 387 4.60 13.49 24.49
N ARG A 388 4.07 13.77 23.30
CA ARG A 388 3.18 14.92 23.03
C ARG A 388 1.80 14.51 22.48
N LYS A 389 1.20 13.44 23.01
CA LYS A 389 -0.12 12.90 22.57
C LYS A 389 -1.28 13.92 22.55
N LYS A 390 -1.15 15.09 23.18
CA LYS A 390 -2.20 16.12 23.26
C LYS A 390 -2.28 17.07 22.06
N LYS A 391 -1.32 17.07 21.10
CA LYS A 391 -1.39 17.96 19.93
C LYS A 391 -2.30 17.37 18.85
N TRP A 392 -3.33 18.10 18.44
CA TRP A 392 -4.36 17.63 17.51
C TRP A 392 -3.82 17.22 16.13
N TRP A 393 -2.81 17.92 15.59
CA TRP A 393 -2.24 17.59 14.28
C TRP A 393 -1.44 16.28 14.26
N LEU A 394 -0.93 15.81 15.40
CA LEU A 394 -0.17 14.55 15.48
C LEU A 394 -1.03 13.30 15.29
N SER A 395 -2.36 13.41 15.36
CA SER A 395 -3.25 12.30 14.97
C SER A 395 -3.43 12.18 13.46
N TYR A 396 -3.05 13.23 12.71
CA TYR A 396 -3.11 13.29 11.25
C TYR A 396 -1.77 12.93 10.59
N LEU A 397 -0.72 12.70 11.39
CA LEU A 397 0.62 12.27 10.95
C LEU A 397 1.03 10.89 11.46
#